data_AF-A0A3B9WW76-F1
#
_entry.id   AF-A0A3B9WW76-F1
#
_cell.length_a   1.000
_cell.length_b   1.000
_cell.length_c   1.000
_cell.angle_alpha   90.00
_cell.angle_beta   90.00
_cell.angle_gamma   90.00
#
_symmetry.space_group_name_H-M   'P 1'
#
loop_
_entity.id
_entity.type
_entity.pdbx_description
1 polymer ?
#
loop_
_entity_poly.entity_id
_entity_poly.type
_entity_poly.pdbx_seq_one_letter_code
_entity_poly.pdbx_strand_id
1 'polypeptide(L)'
;MKTNRRLAWKYYSKIRDNVKPDMGLYFKPAAERSFWDAFLKDEILNVPGEYLIRMAEELLKEEYPVILSSDYREFSKNGNREHFEEKYFKRRRMLGSLVLAECIEHKGRFTDKLIDGLYLILEETSWCLPAHNSYIRDTKQLPLPDKERPVIDLFAAETAELLGITEYLLREELSEVSSLINAYVEGELGKRIFTPYLTEHFWWMGNGEEPLLNWTPWITQNVLLSFFTRREGLLSTEELKRALEQAVLSIDDFMADYGDDGCCNEGAQYYSHAGLCLFGCIDVLDRITGNGFSGLYKEPLIGNIAAYIMRMYAGNGYYINFADCSPFPGRRSVRDYLFGLRVGNGAYASFARADFQSLDTEGRVMSGEQNLYYRLLSLEHYGELFAPSPLKEAEPWETEDFFFESTGLMIARDHTFTLAAKAGDNADSHNHNDVGSITLYKNKLPYLIDLGVETYTAKTFSPERYEIWT
;
A
#
# COMPACT_ATOMS: atom_id res chain seq x y z
N MET A 1 2.66 -1.74 30.12
CA MET A 1 1.45 -1.01 29.68
C MET A 1 1.71 -0.58 28.25
N LYS A 2 0.92 -1.05 27.25
CA LYS A 2 1.08 -0.64 25.84
C LYS A 2 0.81 0.88 25.73
N THR A 3 1.88 1.68 25.73
CA THR A 3 1.88 3.16 25.73
C THR A 3 1.26 3.77 24.48
N ASN A 4 1.22 3.00 23.38
CA ASN A 4 0.87 3.48 22.05
C ASN A 4 -0.60 3.25 21.66
N ARG A 5 -1.43 2.69 22.55
CA ARG A 5 -2.81 2.24 22.27
C ARG A 5 -3.79 3.30 21.74
N ARG A 6 -3.45 4.60 21.79
CA ARG A 6 -4.37 5.72 21.46
C ARG A 6 -3.64 6.93 20.85
N LEU A 7 -2.59 6.70 20.07
CA LEU A 7 -1.73 7.75 19.53
C LEU A 7 -2.45 8.61 18.48
N ALA A 8 -3.14 8.01 17.52
CA ALA A 8 -3.97 8.70 16.54
C ALA A 8 -5.22 9.30 17.20
N TRP A 9 -5.86 8.58 18.13
CA TRP A 9 -7.02 9.09 18.87
C TRP A 9 -6.73 10.39 19.62
N LYS A 10 -5.52 10.56 20.18
CA LYS A 10 -5.07 11.80 20.83
C LYS A 10 -5.16 13.02 19.92
N TYR A 11 -4.96 12.85 18.61
CA TYR A 11 -5.08 13.93 17.63
C TYR A 11 -6.54 14.08 17.18
N TYR A 12 -7.20 12.96 16.87
CA TYR A 12 -8.62 12.97 16.49
C TYR A 12 -9.53 13.60 17.55
N SER A 13 -9.32 13.31 18.83
CA SER A 13 -10.16 13.82 19.93
C SER A 13 -10.17 15.35 20.04
N LYS A 14 -9.14 16.03 19.50
CA LYS A 14 -9.06 17.50 19.49
C LYS A 14 -9.92 18.13 18.39
N ILE A 15 -10.24 17.37 17.34
CA ILE A 15 -10.95 17.86 16.16
C ILE A 15 -12.32 17.22 15.97
N ARG A 16 -12.60 16.05 16.56
CA ARG A 16 -13.80 15.22 16.28
C ARG A 16 -15.15 15.96 16.31
N ASP A 17 -15.30 16.92 17.22
CA ASP A 17 -16.58 17.63 17.40
C ASP A 17 -16.82 18.62 16.24
N ASN A 18 -15.75 19.18 15.68
CA ASN A 18 -15.80 20.24 14.67
C ASN A 18 -15.27 19.82 13.29
N VAL A 19 -14.71 18.62 13.16
CA VAL A 19 -14.16 18.13 11.89
C VAL A 19 -15.28 18.05 10.84
N LYS A 20 -15.02 18.66 9.70
CA LYS A 20 -15.81 18.48 8.48
C LYS A 20 -14.86 17.88 7.46
N PRO A 21 -14.86 16.54 7.31
CA PRO A 21 -13.95 15.89 6.38
C PRO A 21 -14.12 16.48 4.97
N ASP A 22 -13.03 16.92 4.37
CA ASP A 22 -13.00 17.40 3.00
C ASP A 22 -13.00 16.20 2.04
N MET A 23 -13.78 16.32 0.96
CA MET A 23 -13.94 15.31 -0.09
C MET A 23 -12.90 15.46 -1.22
N GLY A 24 -11.86 16.26 -0.99
CA GLY A 24 -10.72 16.41 -1.88
C GLY A 24 -9.44 15.93 -1.23
N LEU A 25 -8.98 14.72 -1.58
CA LEU A 25 -7.58 14.30 -1.36
C LEU A 25 -6.57 15.16 -2.14
N TYR A 26 -7.09 16.09 -2.96
CA TYR A 26 -6.40 17.09 -3.77
C TYR A 26 -5.57 16.53 -4.93
N PHE A 27 -5.90 15.34 -5.44
CA PHE A 27 -5.39 14.92 -6.75
C PHE A 27 -5.98 15.81 -7.85
N LYS A 28 -5.26 15.92 -8.98
CA LYS A 28 -5.61 16.80 -10.09
C LYS A 28 -6.52 16.07 -11.07
N PRO A 29 -7.83 16.42 -11.19
CA PRO A 29 -8.69 15.81 -12.19
C PRO A 29 -8.10 15.97 -13.59
N ALA A 30 -8.48 15.11 -14.53
CA ALA A 30 -7.97 15.16 -15.91
C ALA A 30 -8.27 16.48 -16.59
N ALA A 31 -9.41 17.12 -16.27
CA ALA A 31 -9.77 18.46 -16.70
C ALA A 31 -8.82 19.56 -16.18
N GLU A 32 -8.08 19.35 -15.08
CA GLU A 32 -7.06 20.29 -14.59
C GLU A 32 -5.77 20.19 -15.41
N ARG A 33 -5.83 20.73 -16.63
CA ARG A 33 -4.81 20.53 -17.67
C ARG A 33 -3.40 21.00 -17.30
N SER A 34 -3.24 22.00 -16.44
CA SER A 34 -1.92 22.56 -16.13
C SER A 34 -0.93 21.52 -15.59
N PHE A 35 -1.41 20.63 -14.71
CA PHE A 35 -0.60 19.54 -14.16
C PHE A 35 -0.29 18.48 -15.21
N TRP A 36 -1.30 17.99 -15.92
CA TRP A 36 -1.16 16.90 -16.88
C TRP A 36 -0.40 17.29 -18.15
N ASP A 37 -0.60 18.51 -18.66
CA ASP A 37 0.13 19.05 -19.80
C ASP A 37 1.64 19.18 -19.54
N ALA A 38 2.06 19.26 -18.28
CA ALA A 38 3.48 19.29 -17.93
C ALA A 38 4.17 17.97 -18.32
N PHE A 39 3.48 16.83 -18.21
CA PHE A 39 3.96 15.52 -18.67
C PHE A 39 4.06 15.39 -20.20
N LEU A 40 3.64 16.41 -20.95
CA LEU A 40 3.84 16.48 -22.40
C LEU A 40 4.95 17.47 -22.79
N LYS A 41 5.22 18.47 -21.94
CA LYS A 41 5.98 19.69 -22.32
C LYS A 41 7.26 19.89 -21.51
N ASP A 42 7.27 19.52 -20.23
CA ASP A 42 8.43 19.70 -19.36
C ASP A 42 9.49 18.62 -19.64
N GLU A 43 10.77 19.00 -19.66
CA GLU A 43 11.87 18.11 -20.04
C GLU A 43 12.00 16.88 -19.12
N ILE A 44 11.72 17.03 -17.82
CA ILE A 44 11.81 15.95 -16.83
C ILE A 44 10.53 15.13 -16.83
N LEU A 45 9.36 15.79 -16.81
CA LEU A 45 8.05 15.12 -16.72
C LEU A 45 7.61 14.47 -18.03
N ASN A 46 8.14 14.90 -19.17
CA ASN A 46 7.85 14.26 -20.45
C ASN A 46 8.33 12.79 -20.48
N VAL A 47 9.40 12.44 -19.77
CA VAL A 47 9.90 11.06 -19.72
C VAL A 47 8.86 10.05 -19.18
N PRO A 48 8.28 10.22 -17.97
CA PRO A 48 7.20 9.35 -17.52
C PRO A 48 5.93 9.53 -18.34
N GLY A 49 5.66 10.72 -18.89
CA GLY A 49 4.51 10.99 -19.75
C GLY A 49 4.49 10.15 -21.03
N GLU A 50 5.58 10.20 -21.81
CA GLU A 50 5.73 9.40 -23.02
C GLU A 50 5.69 7.90 -22.71
N TYR A 51 6.30 7.47 -21.61
CA TYR A 51 6.29 6.06 -21.21
C TYR A 51 4.86 5.55 -20.97
N LEU A 52 4.07 6.28 -20.18
CA LEU A 52 2.69 5.91 -19.86
C LEU A 52 1.80 5.90 -21.11
N ILE A 53 1.97 6.88 -22.00
CA ILE A 53 1.23 6.95 -23.27
C ILE A 53 1.58 5.75 -24.17
N ARG A 54 2.87 5.44 -24.37
CA ARG A 54 3.29 4.30 -25.19
C ARG A 54 2.82 2.97 -24.61
N MET A 55 2.88 2.82 -23.29
CA MET A 55 2.33 1.63 -22.63
C MET A 55 0.82 1.50 -22.91
N ALA A 56 0.05 2.58 -22.79
CA ALA A 56 -1.38 2.56 -23.09
C ALA A 56 -1.68 2.26 -24.58
N GLU A 57 -0.83 2.70 -25.51
CA GLU A 57 -0.91 2.33 -26.93
C GLU A 57 -0.76 0.83 -27.17
N GLU A 58 0.13 0.17 -26.45
CA GLU A 58 0.25 -1.29 -26.50
C GLU A 58 -0.96 -1.98 -25.87
N LEU A 59 -1.46 -1.45 -24.74
CA LEU A 59 -2.66 -1.96 -24.07
C LEU A 59 -3.93 -1.87 -24.93
N LEU A 60 -4.04 -0.90 -25.85
CA LEU A 60 -5.16 -0.85 -26.80
C LEU A 60 -5.27 -2.15 -27.63
N LYS A 61 -4.12 -2.76 -27.95
CA LYS A 61 -4.01 -3.99 -28.76
C LYS A 61 -4.22 -5.25 -27.94
N GLU A 62 -4.08 -5.19 -26.62
CA GLU A 62 -4.23 -6.33 -25.72
C GLU A 62 -5.68 -6.56 -25.30
N GLU A 63 -6.11 -7.82 -25.20
CA GLU A 63 -7.41 -8.14 -24.61
C GLU A 63 -7.35 -8.16 -23.07
N TYR A 64 -8.43 -7.73 -22.43
CA TYR A 64 -8.57 -7.94 -20.99
C TYR A 64 -8.70 -9.44 -20.69
N PRO A 65 -8.06 -9.93 -19.61
CA PRO A 65 -8.17 -11.33 -19.26
C PRO A 65 -9.59 -11.66 -18.79
N VAL A 66 -10.11 -12.81 -19.25
CA VAL A 66 -11.39 -13.37 -18.80
C VAL A 66 -11.17 -14.20 -17.53
N ILE A 67 -11.85 -13.83 -16.46
CA ILE A 67 -11.79 -14.51 -15.16
C ILE A 67 -13.01 -15.43 -15.05
N LEU A 68 -12.76 -16.74 -14.94
CA LEU A 68 -13.81 -17.76 -14.85
C LEU A 68 -14.05 -18.18 -13.40
N SER A 69 -15.25 -18.66 -13.10
CA SER A 69 -15.55 -19.25 -11.78
C SER A 69 -14.69 -20.49 -11.48
N SER A 70 -14.19 -21.17 -12.51
CA SER A 70 -13.22 -22.26 -12.36
C SER A 70 -11.86 -21.79 -11.86
N ASP A 71 -11.43 -20.59 -12.25
CA ASP A 71 -10.17 -19.99 -11.80
C ASP A 71 -10.27 -19.70 -10.30
N TYR A 72 -11.38 -19.11 -9.85
CA TYR A 72 -11.62 -18.84 -8.43
C TYR A 72 -11.67 -20.11 -7.58
N ARG A 73 -12.40 -21.13 -8.06
CA ARG A 73 -12.59 -22.41 -7.35
C ARG A 73 -11.34 -23.27 -7.32
N GLU A 74 -10.31 -22.98 -8.11
CA GLU A 74 -9.08 -23.76 -8.14
C GLU A 74 -8.44 -23.80 -6.74
N PHE A 75 -8.41 -22.66 -6.04
CA PHE A 75 -7.88 -22.57 -4.68
C PHE A 75 -8.49 -23.60 -3.73
N SER A 76 -9.82 -23.75 -3.73
CA SER A 76 -10.47 -24.75 -2.85
C SER A 76 -10.25 -26.20 -3.26
N LYS A 77 -9.76 -26.47 -4.47
CA LYS A 77 -9.45 -27.82 -4.97
C LYS A 77 -8.03 -28.25 -4.64
N ASN A 78 -7.05 -27.35 -4.84
CA ASN A 78 -5.63 -27.70 -4.77
C ASN A 78 -4.74 -26.62 -4.11
N GLY A 79 -5.32 -25.53 -3.62
CA GLY A 79 -4.58 -24.42 -3.00
C GLY A 79 -3.94 -23.43 -3.98
N ASN A 80 -4.04 -23.64 -5.30
CA ASN A 80 -3.49 -22.69 -6.28
C ASN A 80 -4.38 -21.44 -6.37
N ARG A 81 -3.76 -20.27 -6.17
CA ARG A 81 -4.38 -18.95 -6.32
C ARG A 81 -3.77 -18.14 -7.47
N GLU A 82 -2.58 -18.52 -7.93
CA GLU A 82 -1.76 -17.77 -8.89
C GLU A 82 -2.46 -17.54 -10.23
N HIS A 83 -3.14 -18.56 -10.79
CA HIS A 83 -3.83 -18.42 -12.09
C HIS A 83 -4.98 -17.41 -12.05
N PHE A 84 -5.69 -17.33 -10.91
CA PHE A 84 -6.72 -16.32 -10.71
C PHE A 84 -6.07 -14.94 -10.55
N GLU A 85 -5.05 -14.84 -9.70
CA GLU A 85 -4.36 -13.60 -9.38
C GLU A 85 -3.70 -12.95 -10.59
N GLU A 86 -3.04 -13.71 -11.45
CA GLU A 86 -2.40 -13.19 -12.66
C GLU A 86 -3.41 -12.41 -13.52
N LYS A 87 -4.59 -13.00 -13.75
CA LYS A 87 -5.69 -12.39 -14.52
C LYS A 87 -6.30 -11.20 -13.78
N TYR A 88 -6.59 -11.39 -12.49
CA TYR A 88 -7.17 -10.39 -11.60
C TYR A 88 -6.33 -9.11 -11.57
N PHE A 89 -5.03 -9.26 -11.32
CA PHE A 89 -4.08 -8.17 -11.26
C PHE A 89 -3.81 -7.57 -12.64
N LYS A 90 -3.64 -8.37 -13.69
CA LYS A 90 -3.44 -7.82 -15.04
C LYS A 90 -4.56 -6.85 -15.43
N ARG A 91 -5.83 -7.19 -15.16
CA ARG A 91 -6.99 -6.32 -15.45
C ARG A 91 -6.91 -4.95 -14.78
N ARG A 92 -6.55 -4.91 -13.49
CA ARG A 92 -6.41 -3.67 -12.71
C ARG A 92 -5.23 -2.81 -13.20
N ARG A 93 -4.14 -3.46 -13.62
CA ARG A 93 -2.90 -2.79 -14.07
C ARG A 93 -3.12 -2.10 -15.39
N MET A 94 -3.87 -2.79 -16.26
CA MET A 94 -4.34 -2.25 -17.53
C MET A 94 -5.21 -1.02 -17.30
N LEU A 95 -6.23 -1.11 -16.42
CA LEU A 95 -7.09 0.02 -16.10
C LEU A 95 -6.30 1.22 -15.57
N GLY A 96 -5.49 1.05 -14.52
CA GLY A 96 -4.71 2.15 -13.94
C GLY A 96 -3.76 2.81 -14.94
N SER A 97 -3.18 2.03 -15.86
CA SER A 97 -2.30 2.56 -16.92
C SER A 97 -3.05 3.36 -17.98
N LEU A 98 -4.22 2.88 -18.42
CA LEU A 98 -5.09 3.60 -19.36
C LEU A 98 -5.62 4.90 -18.74
N VAL A 99 -5.98 4.88 -17.45
CA VAL A 99 -6.44 6.06 -16.70
C VAL A 99 -5.36 7.14 -16.71
N LEU A 100 -4.14 6.82 -16.28
CA LEU A 100 -3.06 7.81 -16.23
C LEU A 100 -2.70 8.34 -17.62
N ALA A 101 -2.69 7.48 -18.64
CA ALA A 101 -2.42 7.91 -20.01
C ALA A 101 -3.52 8.83 -20.56
N GLU A 102 -4.80 8.55 -20.28
CA GLU A 102 -5.91 9.43 -20.68
C GLU A 102 -5.89 10.74 -19.88
N CYS A 103 -5.53 10.73 -18.59
CA CYS A 103 -5.32 11.96 -17.83
C CYS A 103 -4.21 12.83 -18.46
N ILE A 104 -3.09 12.23 -18.87
CA ILE A 104 -1.96 12.96 -19.49
C ILE A 104 -2.36 13.47 -20.87
N GLU A 105 -2.87 12.61 -21.75
CA GLU A 105 -3.08 12.93 -23.15
C GLU A 105 -4.39 13.69 -23.42
N HIS A 106 -5.47 13.30 -22.74
CA HIS A 106 -6.80 13.94 -22.78
C HIS A 106 -7.35 14.14 -24.20
N LYS A 107 -7.39 13.04 -24.96
CA LYS A 107 -7.89 13.02 -26.35
C LYS A 107 -9.03 12.04 -26.56
N GLY A 108 -9.44 11.32 -25.52
CA GLY A 108 -10.49 10.32 -25.53
C GLY A 108 -10.13 9.02 -26.23
N ARG A 109 -8.88 8.84 -26.69
CA ARG A 109 -8.52 7.67 -27.50
C ARG A 109 -8.40 6.38 -26.68
N PHE A 110 -8.23 6.49 -25.36
CA PHE A 110 -8.19 5.34 -24.46
C PHE A 110 -9.52 5.08 -23.77
N THR A 111 -10.49 6.01 -23.90
CA THR A 111 -11.76 6.00 -23.17
C THR A 111 -12.55 4.71 -23.34
N ASP A 112 -12.75 4.20 -24.56
CA ASP A 112 -13.52 2.97 -24.77
C ASP A 112 -12.87 1.77 -24.06
N LYS A 113 -11.55 1.61 -24.21
CA LYS A 113 -10.79 0.52 -23.57
C LYS A 113 -10.82 0.62 -22.04
N LEU A 114 -10.71 1.84 -21.52
CA LEU A 114 -10.79 2.12 -20.10
C LEU A 114 -12.18 1.76 -19.54
N ILE A 115 -13.25 2.13 -20.24
CA ILE A 115 -14.63 1.80 -19.85
C ILE A 115 -14.87 0.29 -19.89
N ASP A 116 -14.36 -0.42 -20.91
CA ASP A 116 -14.41 -1.89 -20.95
C ASP A 116 -13.77 -2.51 -19.69
N GLY A 117 -12.56 -2.04 -19.34
CA GLY A 117 -11.86 -2.47 -18.13
C GLY A 117 -12.62 -2.17 -16.85
N LEU A 118 -13.20 -0.97 -16.77
CA LEU A 118 -14.01 -0.52 -15.64
C LEU A 118 -15.21 -1.44 -15.43
N TYR A 119 -15.99 -1.71 -16.47
CA TYR A 119 -17.16 -2.60 -16.40
C TYR A 119 -16.76 -4.04 -16.07
N LEU A 120 -15.69 -4.55 -16.69
CA LEU A 120 -15.19 -5.89 -16.38
C LEU A 120 -14.83 -6.08 -14.91
N ILE A 121 -14.36 -5.02 -14.22
CA ILE A 121 -14.07 -5.03 -12.78
C ILE A 121 -15.37 -4.88 -11.95
N LEU A 122 -16.24 -3.93 -12.32
CA LEU A 122 -17.52 -3.69 -11.61
C LEU A 122 -18.43 -4.93 -11.63
N GLU A 123 -18.39 -5.72 -12.70
CA GLU A 123 -19.18 -6.93 -12.89
C GLU A 123 -18.59 -8.19 -12.24
N GLU A 124 -17.36 -8.13 -11.71
CA GLU A 124 -16.79 -9.27 -10.97
C GLU A 124 -17.71 -9.63 -9.79
N THR A 125 -17.95 -10.92 -9.55
CA THR A 125 -18.82 -11.36 -8.44
C THR A 125 -18.30 -10.92 -7.07
N SER A 126 -16.97 -10.81 -6.93
CA SER A 126 -16.30 -10.29 -5.75
C SER A 126 -14.95 -9.71 -6.14
N TRP A 127 -14.49 -8.72 -5.39
CA TRP A 127 -13.12 -8.20 -5.50
C TRP A 127 -12.15 -8.88 -4.51
N CYS A 128 -12.66 -9.74 -3.63
CA CYS A 128 -11.86 -10.49 -2.66
C CYS A 128 -11.22 -11.72 -3.29
N LEU A 129 -9.93 -11.94 -3.00
CA LEU A 129 -9.20 -13.09 -3.54
C LEU A 129 -9.69 -14.43 -3.00
N PRO A 130 -9.58 -15.53 -3.76
CA PRO A 130 -10.03 -16.86 -3.33
C PRO A 130 -9.47 -17.30 -1.98
N ALA A 131 -8.19 -16.99 -1.72
CA ALA A 131 -7.51 -17.34 -0.47
C ALA A 131 -7.95 -16.51 0.74
N HIS A 132 -8.64 -15.39 0.51
CA HIS A 132 -9.13 -14.49 1.55
C HIS A 132 -10.64 -14.61 1.76
N ASN A 133 -11.32 -15.45 0.97
CA ASN A 133 -12.77 -15.58 0.94
C ASN A 133 -13.34 -16.34 2.15
N SER A 134 -13.22 -15.73 3.33
CA SER A 134 -13.80 -16.20 4.58
C SER A 134 -14.31 -15.03 5.41
N TYR A 135 -15.30 -15.30 6.26
CA TYR A 135 -15.88 -14.33 7.20
C TYR A 135 -15.26 -14.40 8.59
N ILE A 136 -14.50 -15.45 8.88
CA ILE A 136 -13.87 -15.66 10.18
C ILE A 136 -12.40 -15.94 9.91
N ARG A 137 -11.52 -15.20 10.58
CA ARG A 137 -10.06 -15.35 10.46
C ARG A 137 -9.66 -16.82 10.67
N ASP A 138 -8.72 -17.29 9.87
CA ASP A 138 -8.13 -18.63 9.95
C ASP A 138 -9.13 -19.80 9.83
N THR A 139 -10.26 -19.55 9.17
CA THR A 139 -11.22 -20.61 8.81
C THR A 139 -11.18 -20.92 7.32
N LYS A 140 -11.68 -22.11 6.96
CA LYS A 140 -11.69 -22.58 5.58
C LYS A 140 -12.42 -21.61 4.65
N GLN A 141 -11.74 -21.20 3.59
CA GLN A 141 -12.30 -20.32 2.57
C GLN A 141 -13.46 -20.99 1.82
N LEU A 142 -14.46 -20.18 1.50
CA LEU A 142 -15.59 -20.61 0.68
C LEU A 142 -15.12 -20.79 -0.78
N PRO A 143 -15.63 -21.81 -1.49
CA PRO A 143 -15.22 -22.08 -2.87
C PRO A 143 -15.66 -21.03 -3.88
N LEU A 144 -16.69 -20.25 -3.54
CA LEU A 144 -17.16 -19.12 -4.32
C LEU A 144 -17.54 -18.00 -3.36
N PRO A 145 -17.43 -16.73 -3.77
CA PRO A 145 -17.82 -15.60 -2.94
C PRO A 145 -19.35 -15.47 -2.86
N ASP A 146 -19.84 -14.98 -1.73
CA ASP A 146 -21.23 -14.54 -1.60
C ASP A 146 -21.34 -13.06 -2.01
N LYS A 147 -22.05 -12.79 -3.10
CA LYS A 147 -22.23 -11.42 -3.62
C LYS A 147 -23.04 -10.52 -2.68
N GLU A 148 -23.89 -11.10 -1.84
CA GLU A 148 -24.74 -10.34 -0.91
C GLU A 148 -24.02 -10.02 0.40
N ARG A 149 -22.89 -10.70 0.67
CA ARG A 149 -22.07 -10.48 1.86
C ARG A 149 -20.59 -10.32 1.47
N PRO A 150 -20.22 -9.18 0.87
CA PRO A 150 -18.87 -8.92 0.39
C PRO A 150 -17.85 -8.96 1.54
N VAL A 151 -16.65 -9.48 1.25
CA VAL A 151 -15.50 -9.46 2.16
C VAL A 151 -14.57 -8.33 1.73
N ILE A 152 -14.22 -7.45 2.67
CA ILE A 152 -13.19 -6.42 2.46
C ILE A 152 -11.85 -7.03 2.85
N ASP A 153 -11.13 -7.57 1.86
CA ASP A 153 -9.72 -7.96 1.99
C ASP A 153 -8.81 -6.86 1.40
N LEU A 154 -7.49 -7.12 1.42
CA LEU A 154 -6.46 -6.24 0.86
C LEU A 154 -6.84 -5.72 -0.54
N PHE A 155 -7.25 -6.64 -1.41
CA PHE A 155 -7.40 -6.37 -2.84
C PHE A 155 -8.80 -5.90 -3.23
N ALA A 156 -9.83 -6.23 -2.44
CA ALA A 156 -11.12 -5.56 -2.52
C ALA A 156 -10.97 -4.07 -2.17
N ALA A 157 -10.18 -3.75 -1.14
CA ALA A 157 -9.89 -2.38 -0.77
C ALA A 157 -9.06 -1.65 -1.85
N GLU A 158 -8.00 -2.27 -2.39
CA GLU A 158 -7.26 -1.67 -3.52
C GLU A 158 -8.11 -1.51 -4.79
N THR A 159 -9.00 -2.45 -5.07
CA THR A 159 -9.94 -2.31 -6.19
C THR A 159 -10.86 -1.11 -5.95
N ALA A 160 -11.33 -0.92 -4.71
CA ALA A 160 -12.16 0.23 -4.35
C ALA A 160 -11.41 1.56 -4.52
N GLU A 161 -10.13 1.60 -4.15
CA GLU A 161 -9.24 2.72 -4.37
C GLU A 161 -9.07 3.01 -5.86
N LEU A 162 -8.71 2.01 -6.66
CA LEU A 162 -8.52 2.15 -8.11
C LEU A 162 -9.79 2.70 -8.78
N LEU A 163 -10.95 2.11 -8.50
CA LEU A 163 -12.23 2.54 -9.05
C LEU A 163 -12.59 3.95 -8.57
N GLY A 164 -12.35 4.22 -7.29
CA GLY A 164 -12.64 5.51 -6.70
C GLY A 164 -11.80 6.64 -7.31
N ILE A 165 -10.49 6.44 -7.39
CA ILE A 165 -9.56 7.40 -8.01
C ILE A 165 -9.83 7.52 -9.51
N THR A 166 -10.11 6.43 -10.22
CA THR A 166 -10.48 6.47 -11.65
C THR A 166 -11.67 7.39 -11.88
N GLU A 167 -12.75 7.17 -11.13
CA GLU A 167 -13.95 8.00 -11.20
C GLU A 167 -13.68 9.44 -10.76
N TYR A 168 -12.81 9.68 -9.77
CA TYR A 168 -12.45 11.03 -9.34
C TYR A 168 -11.68 11.81 -10.40
N LEU A 169 -10.69 11.16 -11.04
CA LEU A 169 -9.84 11.80 -12.04
C LEU A 169 -10.59 12.07 -13.35
N LEU A 170 -11.46 11.16 -13.77
CA LEU A 170 -12.13 11.18 -15.08
C LEU A 170 -13.64 11.44 -14.99
N ARG A 171 -14.11 12.00 -13.88
CA ARG A 171 -15.55 12.14 -13.58
C ARG A 171 -16.33 12.82 -14.70
N GLU A 172 -15.77 13.91 -15.24
CA GLU A 172 -16.41 14.72 -16.26
C GLU A 172 -16.42 13.96 -17.59
N GLU A 173 -15.29 13.39 -17.97
CA GLU A 173 -15.08 12.60 -19.19
C GLU A 173 -15.97 11.36 -19.22
N LEU A 174 -16.12 10.66 -18.09
CA LEU A 174 -17.06 9.54 -17.96
C LEU A 174 -18.52 10.00 -18.05
N SER A 175 -18.84 11.20 -17.54
CA SER A 175 -20.20 11.76 -17.63
C SER A 175 -20.57 12.16 -19.06
N GLU A 176 -19.59 12.59 -19.86
CA GLU A 176 -19.78 12.90 -21.29
C GLU A 176 -20.17 11.66 -22.09
N VAL A 177 -19.61 10.49 -21.76
CA VAL A 177 -20.03 9.21 -22.34
C VAL A 177 -21.39 8.79 -21.79
N SER A 178 -21.51 8.66 -20.46
CA SER A 178 -22.78 8.43 -19.78
C SER A 178 -22.65 8.65 -18.27
N SER A 179 -23.53 9.49 -17.72
CA SER A 179 -23.62 9.69 -16.26
C SER A 179 -23.95 8.40 -15.48
N LEU A 180 -24.44 7.36 -16.14
CA LEU A 180 -24.68 6.04 -15.55
C LEU A 180 -23.39 5.34 -15.12
N ILE A 181 -22.25 5.67 -15.73
CA ILE A 181 -20.96 5.06 -15.40
C ILE A 181 -20.55 5.45 -13.98
N ASN A 182 -20.57 6.75 -13.67
CA ASN A 182 -20.26 7.26 -12.34
C ASN A 182 -21.24 6.70 -11.29
N ALA A 183 -22.53 6.65 -11.62
CA ALA A 183 -23.54 6.06 -10.75
C ALA A 183 -23.31 4.56 -10.49
N TYR A 184 -22.79 3.81 -11.48
CA TYR A 184 -22.47 2.39 -11.31
C TYR A 184 -21.26 2.19 -10.38
N VAL A 185 -20.20 2.99 -10.56
CA VAL A 185 -19.04 3.00 -9.64
C VAL A 185 -19.50 3.31 -8.21
N GLU A 186 -20.27 4.38 -8.02
CA GLU A 186 -20.81 4.77 -6.72
C GLU A 186 -21.67 3.65 -6.09
N GLY A 187 -22.52 3.01 -6.88
CA GLY A 187 -23.38 1.91 -6.43
C GLY A 187 -22.59 0.68 -5.98
N GLU A 188 -21.56 0.26 -6.72
CA GLU A 188 -20.75 -0.90 -6.34
C GLU A 188 -19.82 -0.61 -5.16
N LEU A 189 -19.21 0.58 -5.08
CA LEU A 189 -18.46 1.00 -3.90
C LEU A 189 -19.36 1.04 -2.65
N GLY A 190 -20.57 1.58 -2.78
CA GLY A 190 -21.57 1.62 -1.71
C GLY A 190 -21.89 0.23 -1.15
N LYS A 191 -22.19 -0.73 -2.03
CA LYS A 191 -22.54 -2.09 -1.65
C LYS A 191 -21.36 -2.89 -1.10
N ARG A 192 -20.20 -2.79 -1.74
CA ARG A 192 -19.06 -3.70 -1.49
C ARG A 192 -18.11 -3.21 -0.43
N ILE A 193 -18.07 -1.89 -0.20
CA ILE A 193 -17.05 -1.25 0.63
C ILE A 193 -17.71 -0.39 1.70
N PHE A 194 -18.52 0.60 1.31
CA PHE A 194 -18.98 1.61 2.28
C PHE A 194 -19.93 1.03 3.32
N THR A 195 -20.97 0.31 2.87
CA THR A 195 -21.91 -0.32 3.80
C THR A 195 -21.22 -1.36 4.70
N PRO A 196 -20.51 -2.37 4.16
CA PRO A 196 -19.87 -3.37 5.01
C PRO A 196 -18.83 -2.76 5.96
N TYR A 197 -18.03 -1.78 5.52
CA TYR A 197 -17.07 -1.11 6.39
C TYR A 197 -17.76 -0.46 7.59
N LEU A 198 -18.91 0.20 7.38
CA LEU A 198 -19.64 0.90 8.43
C LEU A 198 -20.52 0.01 9.30
N THR A 199 -20.93 -1.18 8.83
CA THR A 199 -21.95 -2.00 9.52
C THR A 199 -21.44 -3.35 10.01
N GLU A 200 -20.30 -3.83 9.52
CA GLU A 200 -19.74 -5.14 9.87
C GLU A 200 -18.38 -4.99 10.56
N HIS A 201 -18.02 -5.99 11.37
CA HIS A 201 -16.67 -6.10 11.92
C HIS A 201 -15.85 -7.07 11.08
N PHE A 202 -14.67 -6.62 10.64
CA PHE A 202 -13.65 -7.47 10.05
C PHE A 202 -12.46 -7.53 11.02
N TRP A 203 -11.86 -8.70 11.18
CA TRP A 203 -10.79 -8.92 12.16
C TRP A 203 -9.61 -7.93 12.03
N TRP A 204 -9.33 -7.43 10.83
CA TRP A 204 -8.24 -6.48 10.58
C TRP A 204 -8.57 -5.06 11.07
N MET A 205 -9.83 -4.77 11.41
CA MET A 205 -10.23 -3.48 11.97
C MET A 205 -9.75 -3.31 13.41
N GLY A 206 -9.50 -4.41 14.12
CA GLY A 206 -9.13 -4.40 15.52
C GLY A 206 -10.31 -4.12 16.45
N ASN A 207 -10.23 -4.69 17.65
CA ASN A 207 -11.15 -4.45 18.75
C ASN A 207 -10.41 -4.26 20.09
N GLY A 208 -9.10 -3.99 20.03
CA GLY A 208 -8.19 -3.86 21.17
C GLY A 208 -7.60 -5.17 21.72
N GLU A 209 -8.10 -6.34 21.29
CA GLU A 209 -7.64 -7.68 21.69
C GLU A 209 -7.10 -8.51 20.52
N GLU A 210 -7.58 -8.28 19.29
CA GLU A 210 -7.11 -8.96 18.08
C GLU A 210 -5.68 -8.55 17.72
N PRO A 211 -4.76 -9.50 17.42
CA PRO A 211 -3.43 -9.18 16.94
C PRO A 211 -3.51 -8.65 15.51
N LEU A 212 -2.92 -7.48 15.29
CA LEU A 212 -2.96 -6.79 14.00
C LEU A 212 -1.62 -6.89 13.26
N LEU A 213 -1.69 -6.71 11.95
CA LEU A 213 -0.59 -6.88 11.01
C LEU A 213 -0.81 -6.00 9.78
N ASN A 214 0.02 -6.12 8.74
CA ASN A 214 -0.01 -5.25 7.56
C ASN A 214 -1.40 -5.04 6.91
N TRP A 215 -2.32 -6.01 7.03
CA TRP A 215 -3.71 -5.88 6.55
C TRP A 215 -4.43 -4.65 7.07
N THR A 216 -4.22 -4.29 8.33
CA THR A 216 -4.94 -3.18 8.96
C THR A 216 -4.67 -1.85 8.27
N PRO A 217 -3.42 -1.33 8.21
CA PRO A 217 -3.16 -0.07 7.52
C PRO A 217 -3.35 -0.19 6.01
N TRP A 218 -3.07 -1.34 5.40
CA TRP A 218 -3.23 -1.53 3.97
C TRP A 218 -4.69 -1.39 3.53
N ILE A 219 -5.62 -2.05 4.23
CA ILE A 219 -7.05 -1.94 3.91
C ILE A 219 -7.56 -0.55 4.27
N THR A 220 -7.22 -0.06 5.47
CA THR A 220 -7.73 1.22 5.98
C THR A 220 -7.42 2.39 5.04
N GLN A 221 -6.19 2.51 4.52
CA GLN A 221 -5.85 3.61 3.61
C GLN A 221 -6.72 3.57 2.35
N ASN A 222 -6.94 2.39 1.78
CA ASN A 222 -7.60 2.23 0.48
C ASN A 222 -9.11 2.42 0.62
N VAL A 223 -9.68 1.96 1.74
CA VAL A 223 -11.05 2.29 2.11
C VAL A 223 -11.21 3.80 2.23
N LEU A 224 -10.35 4.49 2.99
CA LEU A 224 -10.43 5.94 3.12
C LEU A 224 -10.31 6.65 1.76
N LEU A 225 -9.38 6.25 0.90
CA LEU A 225 -9.25 6.79 -0.46
C LEU A 225 -10.56 6.64 -1.25
N SER A 226 -11.22 5.48 -1.18
CA SER A 226 -12.50 5.27 -1.86
C SER A 226 -13.65 6.14 -1.31
N PHE A 227 -13.71 6.35 0.00
CA PHE A 227 -14.68 7.24 0.66
C PHE A 227 -14.47 8.71 0.28
N PHE A 228 -13.24 9.21 0.40
CA PHE A 228 -12.91 10.64 0.30
C PHE A 228 -12.54 11.11 -1.11
N THR A 229 -12.79 10.27 -2.12
CA THR A 229 -12.79 10.64 -3.54
C THR A 229 -14.19 10.78 -4.13
N ARG A 230 -15.25 10.50 -3.37
CA ARG A 230 -16.64 10.62 -3.86
C ARG A 230 -17.04 12.09 -4.04
N ARG A 231 -18.12 12.32 -4.79
CA ARG A 231 -18.72 13.65 -4.92
C ARG A 231 -19.27 14.16 -3.58
N GLU A 232 -19.18 15.48 -3.37
CA GLU A 232 -19.78 16.12 -2.21
C GLU A 232 -21.28 15.83 -2.16
N GLY A 233 -21.79 15.48 -0.97
CA GLY A 233 -23.20 15.16 -0.74
C GLY A 233 -23.62 13.73 -1.12
N LEU A 234 -22.75 12.91 -1.74
CA LEU A 234 -23.06 11.49 -1.97
C LEU A 234 -23.19 10.73 -0.65
N LEU A 235 -22.29 11.01 0.29
CA LEU A 235 -22.25 10.45 1.63
C LEU A 235 -22.59 11.54 2.64
N SER A 236 -23.30 11.19 3.70
CA SER A 236 -23.61 12.11 4.78
C SER A 236 -22.34 12.45 5.59
N THR A 237 -22.31 13.63 6.22
CA THR A 237 -21.22 13.99 7.14
C THR A 237 -21.02 12.96 8.25
N GLU A 238 -22.11 12.31 8.70
CA GLU A 238 -22.04 11.29 9.73
C GLU A 238 -21.35 10.00 9.24
N GLU A 239 -21.66 9.55 8.02
CA GLU A 239 -20.96 8.39 7.42
C GLU A 239 -19.47 8.66 7.27
N LEU A 240 -19.11 9.86 6.80
CA LEU A 240 -17.70 10.27 6.66
C LEU A 240 -16.98 10.34 8.01
N LYS A 241 -17.63 10.89 9.05
CA LYS A 241 -17.09 10.91 10.41
C LYS A 241 -16.89 9.51 10.98
N ARG A 242 -17.86 8.61 10.78
CA ARG A 242 -17.75 7.21 11.22
C ARG A 242 -16.62 6.48 10.51
N ALA A 243 -16.48 6.67 9.19
CA ALA A 243 -15.41 6.05 8.43
C ALA A 243 -14.01 6.51 8.91
N LEU A 244 -13.87 7.81 9.18
CA LEU A 244 -12.67 8.42 9.74
C LEU A 244 -12.38 7.89 11.15
N GLU A 245 -13.38 7.87 12.03
CA GLU A 245 -13.23 7.37 13.40
C GLU A 245 -12.79 5.91 13.44
N GLN A 246 -13.42 5.07 12.61
CA GLN A 246 -13.06 3.67 12.48
C GLN A 246 -11.62 3.49 12.01
N ALA A 247 -11.18 4.27 11.03
CA ALA A 247 -9.79 4.24 10.58
C ALA A 247 -8.80 4.63 11.69
N VAL A 248 -9.13 5.65 12.48
CA VAL A 248 -8.32 6.09 13.63
C VAL A 248 -8.18 4.97 14.66
N LEU A 249 -9.28 4.29 14.97
CA LEU A 249 -9.29 3.16 15.91
C LEU A 249 -8.44 2.00 15.39
N SER A 250 -8.58 1.65 14.11
CA SER A 250 -7.81 0.56 13.49
C SER A 250 -6.31 0.83 13.47
N ILE A 251 -5.87 2.04 13.10
CA ILE A 251 -4.43 2.34 13.12
C ILE A 251 -3.87 2.46 14.55
N ASP A 252 -4.69 2.84 15.53
CA ASP A 252 -4.29 2.82 16.95
C ASP A 252 -4.06 1.40 17.46
N ASP A 253 -4.97 0.48 17.14
CA ASP A 253 -4.80 -0.93 17.50
C ASP A 253 -3.58 -1.52 16.78
N PHE A 254 -3.31 -1.14 15.52
CA PHE A 254 -2.14 -1.60 14.77
C PHE A 254 -0.83 -1.10 15.42
N MET A 255 -0.76 0.18 15.75
CA MET A 255 0.41 0.75 16.44
C MET A 255 0.60 0.20 17.86
N ALA A 256 -0.45 -0.34 18.48
CA ALA A 256 -0.36 -0.96 19.80
C ALA A 256 0.44 -2.27 19.81
N ASP A 257 0.63 -2.90 18.65
CA ASP A 257 1.43 -4.12 18.48
C ASP A 257 2.90 -3.83 18.09
N TYR A 258 3.23 -2.56 17.82
CA TYR A 258 4.62 -2.14 17.61
C TYR A 258 5.33 -1.86 18.93
N GLY A 259 6.59 -2.28 19.01
CA GLY A 259 7.52 -1.78 20.02
C GLY A 259 7.94 -0.33 19.74
N ASP A 260 8.41 0.36 20.79
CA ASP A 260 8.82 1.77 20.69
C ASP A 260 10.00 1.99 19.71
N ASP A 261 10.77 0.93 19.41
CA ASP A 261 11.88 0.92 18.44
C ASP A 261 11.42 0.92 16.96
N GLY A 262 10.13 0.75 16.70
CA GLY A 262 9.50 0.81 15.38
C GLY A 262 9.78 -0.41 14.48
N CYS A 263 10.24 -1.54 15.05
CA CYS A 263 10.52 -2.74 14.27
C CYS A 263 9.26 -3.26 13.56
N CYS A 264 9.33 -3.46 12.24
CA CYS A 264 8.33 -4.28 11.54
C CYS A 264 8.68 -5.75 11.77
N ASN A 265 7.92 -6.42 12.64
CA ASN A 265 8.17 -7.83 12.97
C ASN A 265 7.91 -8.79 11.79
N GLU A 266 7.08 -8.38 10.82
CA GLU A 266 6.85 -9.10 9.56
C GLU A 266 8.04 -9.02 8.58
N GLY A 267 9.08 -8.25 8.90
CA GLY A 267 10.31 -8.14 8.10
C GLY A 267 10.30 -7.03 7.05
N ALA A 268 11.46 -6.84 6.41
CA ALA A 268 11.70 -5.74 5.47
C ALA A 268 10.80 -5.79 4.21
N GLN A 269 10.36 -6.97 3.80
CA GLN A 269 9.42 -7.16 2.69
C GLN A 269 8.03 -6.58 3.01
N TYR A 270 7.53 -6.85 4.21
CA TYR A 270 6.20 -6.39 4.61
C TYR A 270 6.17 -4.92 5.06
N TYR A 271 7.32 -4.29 5.29
CA TYR A 271 7.40 -2.86 5.59
C TYR A 271 6.61 -1.98 4.60
N SER A 272 6.71 -2.28 3.30
CA SER A 272 6.01 -1.54 2.23
C SER A 272 4.48 -1.65 2.31
N HIS A 273 3.99 -2.71 2.95
CA HIS A 273 2.57 -3.00 3.15
C HIS A 273 2.09 -2.69 4.58
N ALA A 274 3.01 -2.48 5.52
CA ALA A 274 2.74 -2.13 6.90
C ALA A 274 3.07 -0.63 7.14
N GLY A 275 4.33 -0.30 7.37
CA GLY A 275 4.79 1.05 7.71
C GLY A 275 4.45 2.11 6.65
N LEU A 276 4.62 1.80 5.36
CA LEU A 276 4.24 2.76 4.30
C LEU A 276 2.73 2.87 4.12
N CYS A 277 1.95 1.85 4.46
CA CYS A 277 0.48 1.94 4.45
C CYS A 277 -0.03 2.73 5.66
N LEU A 278 0.64 2.63 6.80
CA LEU A 278 0.38 3.50 7.95
C LEU A 278 0.64 4.96 7.55
N PHE A 279 1.75 5.23 6.86
CA PHE A 279 1.99 6.56 6.26
C PHE A 279 0.82 6.99 5.36
N GLY A 280 0.33 6.12 4.47
CA GLY A 280 -0.83 6.39 3.63
C GLY A 280 -2.10 6.74 4.42
N CYS A 281 -2.40 5.99 5.49
CA CYS A 281 -3.50 6.33 6.40
C CYS A 281 -3.34 7.72 7.00
N ILE A 282 -2.14 8.05 7.52
CA ILE A 282 -1.89 9.34 8.16
C ILE A 282 -1.96 10.48 7.14
N ASP A 283 -1.41 10.30 5.93
CA ASP A 283 -1.48 11.30 4.87
C ASP A 283 -2.92 11.59 4.45
N VAL A 284 -3.73 10.55 4.22
CA VAL A 284 -5.16 10.69 3.91
C VAL A 284 -5.90 11.40 5.04
N LEU A 285 -5.75 10.93 6.28
CA LEU A 285 -6.39 11.53 7.46
C LEU A 285 -5.98 13.00 7.63
N ASP A 286 -4.71 13.33 7.42
CA ASP A 286 -4.18 14.70 7.51
C ASP A 286 -4.79 15.62 6.45
N ARG A 287 -4.86 15.16 5.19
CA ARG A 287 -5.46 15.90 4.06
C ARG A 287 -6.94 16.17 4.30
N ILE A 288 -7.74 15.13 4.59
CA ILE A 288 -9.20 15.27 4.73
C ILE A 288 -9.62 16.07 5.96
N THR A 289 -8.73 16.23 6.95
CA THR A 289 -9.01 17.01 8.17
C THR A 289 -8.37 18.39 8.20
N GLY A 290 -7.68 18.80 7.13
CA GLY A 290 -7.02 20.11 7.08
C GLY A 290 -5.84 20.24 8.04
N ASN A 291 -4.95 19.25 8.06
CA ASN A 291 -3.76 19.13 8.92
C ASN A 291 -4.03 18.62 10.36
N GLY A 292 -5.16 17.96 10.59
CA GLY A 292 -5.56 17.48 11.92
C GLY A 292 -4.66 16.39 12.50
N PHE A 293 -3.92 15.66 11.66
CA PHE A 293 -3.05 14.56 12.06
C PHE A 293 -1.55 14.85 11.89
N SER A 294 -1.19 16.04 11.42
CA SER A 294 0.20 16.46 11.17
C SER A 294 1.13 16.31 12.38
N GLY A 295 0.58 16.41 13.60
CA GLY A 295 1.34 16.18 14.83
C GLY A 295 1.77 14.73 15.04
N LEU A 296 1.06 13.76 14.45
CA LEU A 296 1.37 12.34 14.56
C LEU A 296 2.76 12.01 13.99
N TYR A 297 3.19 12.71 12.94
CA TYR A 297 4.54 12.58 12.38
C TYR A 297 5.68 13.00 13.35
N LYS A 298 5.35 13.71 14.43
CA LYS A 298 6.31 14.11 15.47
C LYS A 298 6.41 13.11 16.61
N GLU A 299 5.56 12.09 16.63
CA GLU A 299 5.59 11.06 17.66
C GLU A 299 6.80 10.13 17.40
N PRO A 300 7.63 9.83 18.42
CA PRO A 300 8.86 9.04 18.25
C PRO A 300 8.64 7.68 17.57
N LEU A 301 7.53 7.00 17.90
CA LEU A 301 7.16 5.73 17.28
C LEU A 301 7.05 5.84 15.76
N ILE A 302 6.40 6.89 15.25
CA ILE A 302 6.21 7.09 13.81
C ILE A 302 7.54 7.34 13.11
N GLY A 303 8.43 8.13 13.73
CA GLY A 303 9.79 8.32 13.23
C GLY A 303 10.61 7.03 13.21
N ASN A 304 10.45 6.19 14.24
CA ASN A 304 11.13 4.89 14.32
C ASN A 304 10.59 3.88 13.30
N ILE A 305 9.28 3.80 13.10
CA ILE A 305 8.66 3.00 12.04
C ILE A 305 9.18 3.46 10.67
N ALA A 306 9.23 4.78 10.41
CA ALA A 306 9.77 5.31 9.17
C ALA A 306 11.22 4.86 8.94
N ALA A 307 12.08 4.99 9.95
CA ALA A 307 13.51 4.70 9.83
C ALA A 307 13.86 3.20 9.81
N TYR A 308 12.93 2.30 10.18
CA TYR A 308 13.16 0.85 10.23
C TYR A 308 13.84 0.33 8.96
N ILE A 309 13.32 0.70 7.79
CA ILE A 309 13.79 0.13 6.53
C ILE A 309 15.23 0.51 6.20
N MET A 310 15.67 1.72 6.60
CA MET A 310 17.07 2.09 6.47
C MET A 310 17.94 1.21 7.36
N ARG A 311 17.55 1.00 8.62
CA ARG A 311 18.28 0.13 9.54
C ARG A 311 18.39 -1.29 8.97
N MET A 312 17.41 -1.77 8.23
CA MET A 312 17.48 -3.09 7.61
C MET A 312 18.36 -3.16 6.35
N TYR A 313 18.80 -2.04 5.77
CA TYR A 313 19.60 -2.03 4.55
C TYR A 313 21.03 -2.53 4.80
N ALA A 314 21.46 -3.49 3.98
CA ALA A 314 22.80 -4.07 4.00
C ALA A 314 23.70 -3.55 2.86
N GLY A 315 23.14 -2.82 1.89
CA GLY A 315 23.86 -2.26 0.75
C GLY A 315 23.54 -2.90 -0.60
N ASN A 316 23.76 -2.20 -1.71
CA ASN A 316 23.51 -2.68 -3.08
C ASN A 316 22.10 -3.25 -3.34
N GLY A 317 21.09 -2.70 -2.67
CA GLY A 317 19.71 -3.19 -2.75
C GLY A 317 19.40 -4.38 -1.83
N TYR A 318 20.40 -4.93 -1.11
CA TYR A 318 20.19 -5.96 -0.11
C TYR A 318 19.64 -5.40 1.19
N TYR A 319 18.75 -6.18 1.81
CA TYR A 319 18.23 -5.95 3.15
C TYR A 319 18.43 -7.20 4.01
N ILE A 320 18.62 -7.00 5.30
CA ILE A 320 18.56 -8.07 6.30
C ILE A 320 17.16 -8.68 6.21
N ASN A 321 17.10 -9.99 5.94
CA ASN A 321 15.90 -10.64 5.43
C ASN A 321 15.38 -11.77 6.34
N PHE A 322 15.38 -11.54 7.65
CA PHE A 322 14.63 -12.38 8.58
C PHE A 322 13.12 -12.30 8.30
N ALA A 323 12.37 -13.30 8.77
CA ALA A 323 10.95 -13.54 8.47
C ALA A 323 10.71 -13.86 6.98
N ASP A 324 9.45 -13.88 6.53
CA ASP A 324 9.07 -14.04 5.12
C ASP A 324 9.56 -12.86 4.27
N CYS A 325 10.85 -12.82 4.01
CA CYS A 325 11.51 -11.69 3.40
C CYS A 325 12.53 -12.15 2.35
N SER A 326 12.32 -11.69 1.13
CA SER A 326 13.37 -11.70 0.10
C SER A 326 14.53 -10.82 0.56
N PRO A 327 15.80 -11.20 0.30
CA PRO A 327 16.95 -10.30 0.47
C PRO A 327 16.88 -9.06 -0.42
N PHE A 328 15.97 -9.04 -1.39
CA PHE A 328 15.60 -7.90 -2.23
C PHE A 328 14.10 -7.59 -2.11
N PRO A 329 13.64 -6.99 -1.00
CA PRO A 329 12.23 -6.71 -0.70
C PRO A 329 11.64 -5.53 -1.51
N GLY A 330 12.20 -5.23 -2.68
CA GLY A 330 11.87 -4.06 -3.48
C GLY A 330 12.64 -2.79 -3.08
N ARG A 331 12.73 -1.88 -4.06
CA ARG A 331 13.38 -0.57 -3.91
C ARG A 331 12.48 0.41 -3.16
N ARG A 332 13.06 1.48 -2.65
CA ARG A 332 12.35 2.59 -2.01
C ARG A 332 11.72 3.50 -3.06
N SER A 333 10.52 3.96 -2.74
CA SER A 333 9.65 4.71 -3.64
C SER A 333 9.47 6.15 -3.17
N VAL A 334 8.67 6.90 -3.91
CA VAL A 334 8.17 8.22 -3.48
C VAL A 334 7.53 8.19 -2.08
N ARG A 335 6.87 7.08 -1.70
CA ARG A 335 6.20 6.96 -0.40
C ARG A 335 7.21 7.02 0.74
N ASP A 336 8.34 6.34 0.58
CA ASP A 336 9.47 6.37 1.52
C ASP A 336 10.07 7.78 1.62
N TYR A 337 10.27 8.45 0.49
CA TYR A 337 10.76 9.83 0.43
C TYR A 337 9.85 10.79 1.20
N LEU A 338 8.55 10.75 0.91
CA LEU A 338 7.55 11.59 1.58
C LEU A 338 7.45 11.28 3.07
N PHE A 339 7.51 10.00 3.45
CA PHE A 339 7.47 9.64 4.86
C PHE A 339 8.69 10.20 5.60
N GLY A 340 9.89 10.06 5.03
CA GLY A 340 11.12 10.67 5.55
C GLY A 340 11.02 12.18 5.72
N LEU A 341 10.47 12.90 4.74
CA LEU A 341 10.22 14.34 4.86
C LEU A 341 9.24 14.68 5.99
N ARG A 342 8.10 13.97 6.07
CA ARG A 342 7.05 14.26 7.04
C ARG A 342 7.50 14.03 8.50
N VAL A 343 8.32 13.01 8.75
CA VAL A 343 8.91 12.76 10.08
C VAL A 343 10.18 13.58 10.36
N GLY A 344 10.62 14.41 9.41
CA GLY A 344 11.83 15.23 9.55
C GLY A 344 13.14 14.42 9.51
N ASN A 345 13.13 13.21 8.96
CA ASN A 345 14.32 12.39 8.78
C ASN A 345 14.92 12.61 7.38
N GLY A 346 15.82 13.60 7.29
CA GLY A 346 16.49 13.97 6.03
C GLY A 346 17.39 12.88 5.46
N ALA A 347 17.96 12.01 6.31
CA ALA A 347 18.76 10.87 5.86
C ALA A 347 17.86 9.83 5.15
N TYR A 348 16.66 9.59 5.68
CA TYR A 348 15.69 8.70 5.04
C TYR A 348 15.16 9.23 3.72
N ALA A 349 14.77 10.50 3.70
CA ALA A 349 14.33 11.14 2.46
C ALA A 349 15.43 11.07 1.39
N SER A 350 16.69 11.37 1.74
CA SER A 350 17.82 11.30 0.81
C SER A 350 18.09 9.88 0.32
N PHE A 351 18.03 8.88 1.21
CA PHE A 351 18.17 7.46 0.88
C PHE A 351 17.09 7.01 -0.11
N ALA A 352 15.82 7.26 0.20
CA ALA A 352 14.69 6.89 -0.65
C ALA A 352 14.74 7.58 -2.02
N ARG A 353 15.10 8.87 -2.03
CA ARG A 353 15.29 9.64 -3.26
C ARG A 353 16.37 9.05 -4.15
N ALA A 354 17.53 8.71 -3.60
CA ALA A 354 18.63 8.11 -4.38
C ALA A 354 18.22 6.76 -4.96
N ASP A 355 17.49 5.93 -4.19
CA ASP A 355 17.02 4.63 -4.65
C ASP A 355 15.97 4.79 -5.77
N PHE A 356 15.01 5.71 -5.62
CA PHE A 356 14.03 6.06 -6.66
C PHE A 356 14.69 6.56 -7.95
N GLN A 357 15.70 7.42 -7.85
CA GLN A 357 16.44 7.92 -9.02
C GLN A 357 17.20 6.81 -9.75
N SER A 358 17.58 5.73 -9.04
CA SER A 358 18.27 4.59 -9.63
C SER A 358 17.36 3.64 -10.43
N LEU A 359 16.05 3.69 -10.19
CA LEU A 359 15.06 2.92 -10.95
C LEU A 359 15.03 3.36 -12.43
N ASP A 360 14.58 2.49 -13.31
CA ASP A 360 14.19 2.89 -14.66
C ASP A 360 12.82 3.59 -14.65
N THR A 361 12.39 4.11 -15.80
CA THR A 361 11.11 4.82 -15.91
C THR A 361 9.93 3.93 -15.50
N GLU A 362 9.99 2.64 -15.82
CA GLU A 362 8.96 1.65 -15.46
C GLU A 362 8.77 1.56 -13.94
N GLY A 363 9.86 1.34 -13.21
CA GLY A 363 9.86 1.29 -11.75
C GLY A 363 9.45 2.61 -11.11
N ARG A 364 9.86 3.76 -11.69
CA ARG A 364 9.49 5.08 -11.18
C ARG A 364 7.99 5.37 -11.33
N VAL A 365 7.38 5.02 -12.45
CA VAL A 365 5.91 5.18 -12.62
C VAL A 365 5.10 4.06 -11.97
N MET A 366 5.77 3.08 -11.38
CA MET A 366 5.18 1.95 -10.66
C MET A 366 4.16 1.20 -11.53
N SER A 367 4.53 0.90 -12.80
CA SER A 367 3.64 0.22 -13.76
C SER A 367 3.15 -1.16 -13.28
N GLY A 368 3.96 -1.84 -12.46
CA GLY A 368 3.66 -3.14 -11.88
C GLY A 368 2.63 -3.08 -10.73
N GLU A 369 2.34 -1.89 -10.23
CA GLU A 369 1.43 -1.67 -9.12
C GLU A 369 -0.01 -1.44 -9.60
N GLN A 370 -0.95 -1.97 -8.82
CA GLN A 370 -2.39 -1.79 -9.05
C GLN A 370 -2.92 -0.54 -8.39
N ASN A 371 -2.32 -0.19 -7.26
CA ASN A 371 -2.75 0.90 -6.41
C ASN A 371 -2.49 2.24 -7.12
N LEU A 372 -3.56 2.93 -7.49
CA LEU A 372 -3.45 4.11 -8.33
C LEU A 372 -2.94 5.31 -7.54
N TYR A 373 -3.22 5.38 -6.24
CA TYR A 373 -2.69 6.35 -5.31
C TYR A 373 -1.17 6.33 -5.26
N TYR A 374 -0.53 5.16 -5.22
CA TYR A 374 0.94 5.08 -5.21
C TYR A 374 1.53 5.65 -6.49
N ARG A 375 0.93 5.31 -7.64
CA ARG A 375 1.35 5.80 -8.95
C ARG A 375 1.14 7.32 -9.08
N LEU A 376 0.02 7.84 -8.56
CA LEU A 376 -0.27 9.27 -8.53
C LEU A 376 0.71 10.05 -7.67
N LEU A 377 1.02 9.59 -6.46
CA LEU A 377 2.06 10.21 -5.64
C LEU A 377 3.39 10.27 -6.40
N SER A 378 3.73 9.21 -7.13
CA SER A 378 4.97 9.16 -7.89
C SER A 378 5.00 10.23 -8.98
N LEU A 379 3.89 10.40 -9.72
CA LEU A 379 3.79 11.44 -10.74
C LEU A 379 3.78 12.85 -10.13
N GLU A 380 3.00 13.08 -9.06
CA GLU A 380 2.89 14.38 -8.38
C GLU A 380 4.25 14.90 -7.90
N HIS A 381 5.09 14.00 -7.37
CA HIS A 381 6.40 14.34 -6.84
C HIS A 381 7.57 13.99 -7.78
N TYR A 382 7.31 13.55 -9.01
CA TYR A 382 8.36 13.13 -9.94
C TYR A 382 9.36 14.26 -10.18
N GLY A 383 8.86 15.46 -10.52
CA GLY A 383 9.71 16.63 -10.76
C GLY A 383 10.52 17.04 -9.52
N GLU A 384 9.90 16.99 -8.34
CA GLU A 384 10.57 17.27 -7.06
C GLU A 384 11.74 16.31 -6.80
N LEU A 385 11.55 15.02 -7.09
CA LEU A 385 12.55 13.96 -6.93
C LEU A 385 13.74 14.09 -7.90
N PHE A 386 13.68 14.92 -8.94
CA PHE A 386 14.81 15.22 -9.84
C PHE A 386 15.33 16.65 -9.71
N ALA A 387 14.56 17.59 -9.15
CA ALA A 387 14.98 18.97 -8.90
C ALA A 387 16.09 19.06 -7.84
N PRO A 388 17.01 20.03 -7.89
CA PRO A 388 18.04 20.20 -6.85
C PRO A 388 17.43 20.23 -5.44
N SER A 389 17.93 19.36 -4.55
CA SER A 389 17.40 19.22 -3.19
C SER A 389 18.27 19.94 -2.17
N PRO A 390 17.69 20.68 -1.21
CA PRO A 390 18.44 21.22 -0.07
C PRO A 390 18.71 20.17 1.02
N LEU A 391 18.20 18.94 0.86
CA LEU A 391 18.51 17.84 1.77
C LEU A 391 20.02 17.60 1.73
N LYS A 392 20.65 17.59 2.91
CA LYS A 392 22.05 17.17 3.02
C LYS A 392 22.15 15.71 2.61
N GLU A 393 23.27 15.33 1.97
CA GLU A 393 23.61 13.92 1.81
C GLU A 393 23.44 13.22 3.15
N ALA A 394 22.85 12.01 3.14
CA ALA A 394 22.60 11.27 4.36
C ALA A 394 23.90 11.15 5.16
N GLU A 395 23.88 11.60 6.42
CA GLU A 395 24.95 11.30 7.38
C GLU A 395 25.16 9.78 7.41
N PRO A 396 26.38 9.26 7.67
CA PRO A 396 26.67 7.83 7.58
C PRO A 396 25.94 7.02 8.67
N TRP A 397 24.67 6.68 8.46
CA TRP A 397 23.94 5.69 9.26
C TRP A 397 24.41 4.26 8.95
N GLU A 398 25.14 4.07 7.85
CA GLU A 398 25.66 2.77 7.40
C GLU A 398 26.69 2.15 8.36
N THR A 399 27.13 2.87 9.40
CA THR A 399 28.07 2.38 10.43
C THR A 399 27.48 2.30 11.83
N GLU A 400 26.17 2.46 11.98
CA GLU A 400 25.52 2.43 13.29
C GLU A 400 25.02 1.03 13.64
N ASP A 401 25.45 0.55 14.81
CA ASP A 401 24.87 -0.62 15.47
C ASP A 401 23.45 -0.29 15.94
N PHE A 402 22.55 -1.27 15.91
CA PHE A 402 21.18 -1.11 16.37
C PHE A 402 20.65 -2.39 17.00
N PHE A 403 19.85 -2.26 18.05
CA PHE A 403 19.14 -3.38 18.66
C PHE A 403 17.65 -3.06 18.73
N PHE A 404 16.84 -3.84 18.01
CA PHE A 404 15.40 -3.83 18.14
C PHE A 404 14.99 -4.72 19.31
N GLU A 405 14.86 -4.11 20.50
CA GLU A 405 14.45 -4.80 21.73
C GLU A 405 13.10 -5.52 21.57
N SER A 406 12.19 -4.97 20.76
CA SER A 406 10.84 -5.49 20.61
C SER A 406 10.78 -6.86 19.95
N THR A 407 11.71 -7.16 19.05
CA THR A 407 11.77 -8.42 18.27
C THR A 407 13.06 -9.22 18.52
N GLY A 408 13.93 -8.71 19.38
CA GLY A 408 15.24 -9.28 19.66
C GLY A 408 16.13 -9.36 18.40
N LEU A 409 16.18 -8.31 17.59
CA LEU A 409 17.01 -8.25 16.39
C LEU A 409 18.20 -7.31 16.60
N MET A 410 19.41 -7.87 16.57
CA MET A 410 20.66 -7.12 16.67
C MET A 410 21.26 -6.91 15.29
N ILE A 411 21.77 -5.71 15.05
CA ILE A 411 22.57 -5.36 13.89
C ILE A 411 23.86 -4.70 14.37
N ALA A 412 24.99 -5.22 13.93
CA ALA A 412 26.31 -4.64 14.16
C ALA A 412 26.98 -4.38 12.81
N ARG A 413 27.49 -3.17 12.57
CA ARG A 413 28.03 -2.83 11.24
C ARG A 413 29.16 -1.81 11.26
N ASP A 414 30.06 -1.96 10.30
CA ASP A 414 31.10 -0.98 9.95
C ASP A 414 31.16 -0.82 8.41
N HIS A 415 32.18 -0.11 7.90
CA HIS A 415 32.33 0.09 6.46
C HIS A 415 32.54 -1.19 5.64
N THR A 416 32.92 -2.30 6.28
CA THR A 416 33.24 -3.59 5.66
C THR A 416 32.18 -4.64 5.92
N PHE A 417 31.63 -4.72 7.14
CA PHE A 417 30.74 -5.79 7.56
C PHE A 417 29.40 -5.26 8.05
N THR A 418 28.33 -5.98 7.72
CA THR A 418 27.02 -5.86 8.36
C THR A 418 26.61 -7.23 8.85
N LEU A 419 26.61 -7.43 10.17
CA LEU A 419 26.16 -8.63 10.85
C LEU A 419 24.77 -8.38 11.43
N ALA A 420 23.84 -9.31 11.22
CA ALA A 420 22.58 -9.31 11.94
C ALA A 420 22.36 -10.66 12.63
N ALA A 421 21.73 -10.63 13.82
CA ALA A 421 21.45 -11.83 14.61
C ALA A 421 20.03 -11.76 15.20
N LYS A 422 19.27 -12.85 15.07
CA LYS A 422 17.96 -13.01 15.70
C LYS A 422 18.12 -13.66 17.07
N ALA A 423 17.70 -12.94 18.12
CA ALA A 423 17.80 -13.34 19.52
C ALA A 423 16.46 -13.19 20.27
N GLY A 424 15.36 -12.96 19.55
CA GLY A 424 14.01 -12.88 20.08
C GLY A 424 13.38 -14.26 20.30
N ASP A 425 12.08 -14.37 20.01
CA ASP A 425 11.35 -15.64 20.04
C ASP A 425 10.71 -15.96 18.68
N ASN A 426 10.14 -17.16 18.59
CA ASN A 426 9.44 -17.65 17.41
C ASN A 426 7.93 -17.35 17.44
N ALA A 427 7.44 -16.31 18.15
CA ALA A 427 6.01 -15.98 18.22
C ALA A 427 5.61 -14.71 17.43
N ASP A 428 6.47 -14.24 16.51
CA ASP A 428 6.21 -13.12 15.61
C ASP A 428 5.38 -13.53 14.37
N SER A 429 4.58 -12.60 13.83
CA SER A 429 3.88 -12.81 12.54
C SER A 429 4.89 -12.98 11.40
N HIS A 430 4.61 -13.87 10.45
CA HIS A 430 5.47 -14.16 9.29
C HIS A 430 6.90 -14.65 9.60
N ASN A 431 7.21 -15.05 10.84
CA ASN A 431 8.56 -15.50 11.19
C ASN A 431 8.86 -16.96 10.75
N HIS A 432 10.11 -17.37 11.01
CA HIS A 432 10.62 -18.73 10.90
C HIS A 432 11.07 -19.25 12.28
N ASN A 433 11.48 -20.53 12.36
CA ASN A 433 12.09 -21.11 13.57
C ASN A 433 13.61 -20.85 13.56
N ASP A 434 14.00 -19.59 13.73
CA ASP A 434 15.33 -19.08 13.41
C ASP A 434 16.06 -18.40 14.57
N VAL A 435 15.57 -18.50 15.81
CA VAL A 435 16.28 -17.95 16.98
C VAL A 435 17.71 -18.49 17.07
N GLY A 436 18.69 -17.58 17.10
CA GLY A 436 20.12 -17.86 17.06
C GLY A 436 20.73 -17.81 15.66
N SER A 437 19.94 -17.58 14.61
CA SER A 437 20.42 -17.38 13.25
C SER A 437 21.20 -16.08 13.10
N ILE A 438 22.08 -16.05 12.10
CA ILE A 438 22.88 -14.90 11.74
C ILE A 438 22.89 -14.70 10.23
N THR A 439 22.93 -13.44 9.79
CA THR A 439 23.28 -13.05 8.42
C THR A 439 24.51 -12.17 8.45
N LEU A 440 25.38 -12.31 7.45
CA LEU A 440 26.61 -11.52 7.34
C LEU A 440 26.76 -11.03 5.92
N TYR A 441 26.95 -9.73 5.78
CA TYR A 441 27.31 -9.07 4.54
C TYR A 441 28.73 -8.54 4.66
N LYS A 442 29.51 -8.66 3.58
CA LYS A 442 30.87 -8.12 3.47
C LYS A 442 30.95 -7.24 2.22
N ASN A 443 31.37 -5.99 2.37
CA ASN A 443 31.43 -5.00 1.30
C ASN A 443 30.10 -4.90 0.54
N LYS A 444 28.98 -4.82 1.28
CA LYS A 444 27.61 -4.73 0.71
C LYS A 444 27.21 -5.92 -0.17
N LEU A 445 27.80 -7.09 0.07
CA LEU A 445 27.49 -8.35 -0.63
C LEU A 445 27.24 -9.48 0.39
N PRO A 446 26.31 -10.41 0.12
CA PRO A 446 25.99 -11.50 1.04
C PRO A 446 27.19 -12.45 1.23
N TYR A 447 27.43 -12.87 2.48
CA TYR A 447 28.46 -13.82 2.87
C TYR A 447 27.89 -15.00 3.67
N LEU A 448 27.06 -14.73 4.69
CA LEU A 448 26.17 -15.70 5.32
C LEU A 448 24.73 -15.25 5.07
N ILE A 449 23.90 -16.13 4.51
CA ILE A 449 22.56 -15.78 4.03
C ILE A 449 21.48 -16.46 4.86
N ASP A 450 20.33 -15.78 4.91
CA ASP A 450 19.04 -16.38 5.20
C ASP A 450 18.36 -16.69 3.86
N LEU A 451 17.72 -17.85 3.75
CA LEU A 451 17.08 -18.30 2.52
C LEU A 451 15.77 -17.55 2.24
N GLY A 452 15.17 -16.94 3.26
CA GLY A 452 14.00 -16.08 3.14
C GLY A 452 12.72 -16.84 2.84
N VAL A 453 11.84 -16.25 2.04
CA VAL A 453 10.47 -16.72 1.81
C VAL A 453 10.38 -17.83 0.76
N GLU A 454 9.57 -18.87 1.03
CA GLU A 454 9.15 -19.85 0.02
C GLU A 454 7.86 -19.46 -0.71
N THR A 455 7.48 -20.23 -1.73
CA THR A 455 6.15 -20.09 -2.34
C THR A 455 5.07 -20.38 -1.30
N TYR A 456 4.18 -19.41 -1.05
CA TYR A 456 3.08 -19.55 -0.11
C TYR A 456 2.17 -20.74 -0.45
N THR A 457 1.95 -21.62 0.52
CA THR A 457 0.99 -22.74 0.44
C THR A 457 -0.04 -22.65 1.56
N ALA A 458 -1.04 -23.53 1.55
CA ALA A 458 -1.98 -23.65 2.67
C ALA A 458 -1.27 -23.93 4.02
N LYS A 459 -0.10 -24.59 3.98
CA LYS A 459 0.71 -24.88 5.17
C LYS A 459 1.22 -23.61 5.83
N THR A 460 1.56 -22.60 5.03
CA THR A 460 2.18 -21.32 5.46
C THR A 460 1.27 -20.50 6.38
N PHE A 461 -0.05 -20.68 6.29
CA PHE A 461 -1.07 -20.01 7.11
C PHE A 461 -1.73 -20.94 8.14
N SER A 462 -1.06 -22.03 8.51
CA SER A 462 -1.58 -23.05 9.40
C SER A 462 -0.67 -23.27 10.62
N PRO A 463 -1.12 -24.00 11.66
CA PRO A 463 -0.25 -24.42 12.76
C PRO A 463 0.98 -25.24 12.31
N GLU A 464 0.95 -25.82 11.10
CA GLU A 464 2.06 -26.60 10.54
C GLU A 464 3.16 -25.71 9.93
N ARG A 465 3.07 -24.37 10.02
CA ARG A 465 4.06 -23.43 9.47
C ARG A 465 5.50 -23.76 9.87
N TYR A 466 5.74 -24.17 11.11
CA TYR A 466 7.09 -24.48 11.60
C TYR A 466 7.67 -25.82 11.15
N GLU A 467 6.90 -26.60 10.38
CA GLU A 467 7.42 -27.78 9.68
C GLU A 467 7.93 -27.46 8.27
N ILE A 468 7.75 -26.22 7.81
CA ILE A 468 8.34 -25.72 6.57
C ILE A 468 9.85 -25.64 6.78
N TRP A 469 10.61 -26.26 5.88
CA TRP A 469 12.06 -26.14 5.86
C TRP A 469 12.44 -25.19 4.73
N THR A 470 12.74 -23.95 5.09
CA THR A 470 13.24 -22.91 4.21
C THR A 470 14.69 -22.61 4.47
#